data_AF-A7SS52-F1
#
_entry.id   AF-A7SS52-F1
#
_cell.length_a   1.000
_cell.length_b   1.000
_cell.length_c   1.000
_cell.angle_alpha   90.00
_cell.angle_beta   90.00
_cell.angle_gamma   90.00
#
_symmetry.space_group_name_H-M   'P 1'
#
loop_
_entity.id
_entity.type
_entity.pdbx_description
1 polymer ?
#
loop_
_entity_poly.entity_id
_entity_poly.type
_entity_poly.pdbx_seq_one_letter_code
_entity_poly.pdbx_strand_id
1 'polypeptide(L)'
;MRQLEERDAMIDKLQNYYGIAIRSNLDDLKGMKKAIYATLFHCASNDKVVLHDYCPDGSNIMPDAMIDKLQIYYGIAIRSNLDDLKGMKKAIYATLFHCASNDKVVLHDYCPDGSNSWCGYKRDSANKTKTFKHGSGLPKDIIALMKPIYLRLSDDELLKKCLHGKTQNQNESFNAMIWQRVPKEVFVARPVLEFGLYDAVAHFNQGSATVVDLYRRLKIDAGKYTNSGCTALDSGRIYGAEYKERDIQKKRRKVRCYAASLAPRRITANCIIPGLTDTETIVKMAEVMHLSRENLIAKHGGPNKLVLQPEDIANAVGFLCSQEARFITGAVINVDGGRILTGGQN
;
A
#
# COMPACT_ATOMS: atom_id res chain seq x y z
N MET A 1 -24.12 20.89 26.76
CA MET A 1 -25.40 21.33 26.18
C MET A 1 -25.15 22.20 24.94
N ARG A 2 -24.65 23.44 25.08
CA ARG A 2 -24.36 24.34 23.93
C ARG A 2 -23.46 23.75 22.83
N GLN A 3 -22.36 23.08 23.19
CA GLN A 3 -21.46 22.41 22.22
C GLN A 3 -22.05 21.15 21.55
N LEU A 4 -23.07 20.53 22.16
CA LEU A 4 -23.78 19.39 21.56
C LEU A 4 -24.85 19.89 20.58
N GLU A 5 -25.57 20.96 20.94
CA GLU A 5 -26.55 21.63 20.09
C GLU A 5 -25.91 22.25 18.83
N GLU A 6 -24.72 22.86 18.95
CA GLU A 6 -23.95 23.38 17.81
C GLU A 6 -23.47 22.26 16.87
N ARG A 7 -23.15 21.08 17.41
CA ARG A 7 -22.70 19.92 16.64
C ARG A 7 -23.85 19.28 15.86
N ASP A 8 -25.03 19.18 16.46
CA ASP A 8 -26.22 18.62 15.82
C ASP A 8 -26.72 19.56 14.69
N ALA A 9 -26.70 20.87 14.91
CA ALA A 9 -27.01 21.86 13.87
C ALA A 9 -26.02 21.86 12.69
N MET A 10 -24.74 21.57 12.94
CA MET A 10 -23.72 21.41 11.88
C MET A 10 -23.94 20.13 11.07
N ILE A 11 -24.29 19.02 11.74
CA ILE A 11 -24.59 17.74 11.10
C ILE A 11 -25.84 17.86 10.23
N ASP A 12 -26.90 18.51 10.72
CA ASP A 12 -28.13 18.72 9.95
C ASP A 12 -27.90 19.61 8.72
N LYS A 13 -27.10 20.67 8.85
CA LYS A 13 -26.68 21.50 7.70
C LYS A 13 -25.89 20.68 6.69
N LEU A 14 -24.90 19.90 7.13
CA LEU A 14 -24.08 19.05 6.26
C LEU A 14 -24.95 18.03 5.51
N GLN A 15 -25.88 17.36 6.20
CA GLN A 15 -26.79 16.39 5.58
C GLN A 15 -27.69 17.04 4.54
N ASN A 16 -28.21 18.23 4.82
CA ASN A 16 -29.12 18.93 3.91
C ASN A 16 -28.39 19.41 2.65
N TYR A 17 -27.22 20.04 2.80
CA TYR A 17 -26.41 20.49 1.65
C TYR A 17 -25.82 19.32 0.85
N TYR A 18 -25.40 18.24 1.51
CA TYR A 18 -24.92 17.02 0.84
C TYR A 18 -26.04 16.36 0.02
N GLY A 19 -27.27 16.31 0.56
CA GLY A 19 -28.44 15.84 -0.17
C GLY A 19 -28.78 16.69 -1.39
N ILE A 20 -28.65 18.02 -1.29
CA ILE A 20 -28.85 18.95 -2.42
C ILE A 20 -27.77 18.75 -3.49
N ALA A 21 -26.50 18.61 -3.08
CA ALA A 21 -25.36 18.41 -3.97
C ALA A 21 -25.48 17.12 -4.80
N ILE A 22 -25.98 16.04 -4.21
CA ILE A 22 -26.23 14.78 -4.91
C ILE A 22 -27.43 14.90 -5.85
N ARG A 23 -28.58 15.38 -5.37
CA ARG A 23 -29.83 15.47 -6.17
C ARG A 23 -29.68 16.38 -7.39
N SER A 24 -28.90 17.45 -7.27
CA SER A 24 -28.73 18.43 -8.36
C SER A 24 -27.72 18.02 -9.42
N ASN A 25 -26.98 16.92 -9.21
CA ASN A 25 -25.88 16.48 -10.09
C ASN A 25 -25.92 14.97 -10.38
N LEU A 26 -27.12 14.35 -10.36
CA LEU A 26 -27.30 12.90 -10.51
C LEU A 26 -26.55 12.29 -11.70
N ASP A 27 -26.49 13.02 -12.82
CA ASP A 27 -25.86 12.56 -14.08
C ASP A 27 -24.47 13.17 -14.34
N ASP A 28 -23.96 14.04 -13.46
CA ASP A 28 -22.64 14.65 -13.57
C ASP A 28 -21.80 14.33 -12.33
N LEU A 29 -21.07 13.22 -12.40
CA LEU A 29 -20.19 12.77 -11.32
C LEU A 29 -19.12 13.83 -10.97
N LYS A 30 -18.68 14.63 -11.94
CA LYS A 30 -17.67 15.68 -11.71
C LYS A 30 -18.30 16.88 -11.00
N GLY A 31 -19.48 17.31 -11.43
CA GLY A 31 -20.30 18.33 -10.79
C GLY A 31 -20.76 17.94 -9.37
N MET A 32 -21.11 16.67 -9.17
CA MET A 32 -21.50 16.13 -7.87
C MET A 32 -20.36 16.19 -6.87
N LYS A 33 -19.17 15.70 -7.25
CA LYS A 33 -17.96 15.80 -6.41
C LYS A 33 -17.66 17.25 -6.07
N LYS A 34 -17.71 18.13 -7.08
CA LYS A 34 -17.48 19.56 -6.94
C LYS A 34 -18.43 20.20 -5.92
N ALA A 35 -19.73 19.93 -6.02
CA ALA A 35 -20.75 20.45 -5.11
C ALA A 35 -20.57 19.92 -3.67
N ILE A 36 -20.26 18.63 -3.51
CA ILE A 36 -19.98 18.02 -2.20
C ILE A 36 -18.77 18.67 -1.52
N TYR A 37 -17.69 18.91 -2.26
CA TYR A 37 -16.51 19.58 -1.72
C TYR A 37 -16.81 21.04 -1.34
N ALA A 38 -17.54 21.78 -2.19
CA ALA A 38 -17.95 23.15 -1.91
C ALA A 38 -18.75 23.24 -0.59
N THR A 39 -19.71 22.33 -0.40
CA THR A 39 -20.47 22.20 0.85
C THR A 39 -19.57 21.96 2.05
N LEU A 40 -18.61 21.04 1.93
CA LEU A 40 -17.70 20.70 3.03
C LEU A 40 -16.86 21.92 3.45
N PHE A 41 -16.29 22.65 2.49
CA PHE A 41 -15.50 23.84 2.75
C PHE A 41 -16.35 25.00 3.28
N HIS A 42 -17.58 25.17 2.80
CA HIS A 42 -18.51 26.18 3.33
C HIS A 42 -18.88 25.89 4.79
N CYS A 43 -19.22 24.64 5.12
CA CYS A 43 -19.55 24.22 6.48
C CYS A 43 -18.34 24.23 7.43
N ALA A 44 -17.13 24.06 6.91
CA ALA A 44 -15.89 24.13 7.69
C ALA A 44 -15.35 25.57 7.83
N SER A 45 -15.90 26.54 7.10
CA SER A 45 -15.53 27.95 7.20
C SER A 45 -16.08 28.57 8.48
N ASN A 46 -15.30 29.44 9.11
CA ASN A 46 -15.73 30.27 10.24
C ASN A 46 -14.99 31.61 10.24
N ASP A 47 -15.33 32.50 11.18
CA ASP A 47 -14.78 33.86 11.29
C ASP A 47 -13.23 33.91 11.43
N LYS A 48 -12.59 32.79 11.80
CA LYS A 48 -11.13 32.65 11.92
C LYS A 48 -10.48 31.90 10.76
N VAL A 49 -11.25 31.10 10.02
CA VAL A 49 -10.77 30.25 8.92
C VAL A 49 -11.78 30.35 7.77
N VAL A 50 -11.51 31.24 6.82
CA VAL A 50 -12.33 31.39 5.62
C VAL A 50 -11.90 30.33 4.61
N LEU A 51 -12.64 29.23 4.54
CA LEU A 51 -12.42 28.17 3.54
C LEU A 51 -13.26 28.36 2.27
N HIS A 52 -14.11 29.38 2.24
CA HIS A 52 -14.95 29.74 1.10
C HIS A 52 -14.14 30.05 -0.16
N ASP A 53 -12.94 30.62 -0.03
CA ASP A 53 -12.07 30.96 -1.17
C ASP A 53 -11.38 29.73 -1.80
N TYR A 54 -11.62 28.54 -1.24
CA TYR A 54 -11.26 27.24 -1.81
C TYR A 54 -12.48 26.51 -2.39
N CYS A 55 -13.63 27.19 -2.46
CA CYS A 55 -14.79 26.76 -3.22
C CYS A 55 -14.33 26.52 -4.67
N PRO A 56 -14.78 25.44 -5.32
CA PRO A 56 -14.24 25.01 -6.60
C PRO A 56 -14.73 25.88 -7.78
N ASP A 57 -14.64 27.20 -7.72
CA ASP A 57 -14.72 28.05 -8.91
C ASP A 57 -13.52 27.85 -9.87
N GLY A 58 -12.51 27.08 -9.43
CA GLY A 58 -11.51 26.44 -10.30
C GLY A 58 -10.10 26.99 -10.15
N SER A 59 -9.87 27.93 -9.23
CA SER A 59 -8.57 28.60 -9.08
C SER A 59 -7.65 27.99 -8.00
N ASN A 60 -8.19 27.25 -7.02
CA ASN A 60 -7.44 26.81 -5.83
C ASN A 60 -7.50 25.29 -5.53
N ILE A 61 -7.78 24.44 -6.53
CA ILE A 61 -7.80 22.97 -6.34
C ILE A 61 -6.40 22.41 -6.57
N MET A 62 -5.85 21.70 -5.58
CA MET A 62 -4.60 20.95 -5.76
C MET A 62 -4.78 19.92 -6.89
N PRO A 63 -3.96 19.94 -7.95
CA PRO A 63 -4.12 19.02 -9.06
C PRO A 63 -4.04 17.56 -8.61
N ASP A 64 -4.82 16.66 -9.21
CA ASP A 64 -4.79 15.21 -8.90
C ASP A 64 -3.36 14.66 -8.99
N ALA A 65 -2.59 15.10 -9.99
CA ALA A 65 -1.18 14.72 -10.14
C ALA A 65 -0.30 15.11 -8.93
N MET A 66 -0.63 16.22 -8.25
CA MET A 66 0.08 16.65 -7.04
C MET A 66 -0.34 15.82 -5.83
N ILE A 67 -1.63 15.48 -5.72
CA ILE A 67 -2.14 14.54 -4.71
C ILE A 67 -1.40 13.20 -4.83
N ASP A 68 -1.36 12.64 -6.03
CA ASP A 68 -0.69 11.38 -6.32
C ASP A 68 0.80 11.45 -5.97
N LYS A 69 1.47 12.54 -6.35
CA LYS A 69 2.90 12.75 -6.05
C LYS A 69 3.16 12.75 -4.55
N LEU A 70 2.35 13.46 -3.76
CA LEU A 70 2.47 13.50 -2.31
C LEU A 70 2.27 12.12 -1.67
N GLN A 71 1.26 11.36 -2.13
CA GLN A 71 1.02 9.99 -1.66
C GLN A 71 2.19 9.05 -1.99
N ILE A 72 2.69 9.12 -3.23
CA ILE A 72 3.84 8.32 -3.68
C ILE A 72 5.07 8.62 -2.82
N TYR A 73 5.39 9.90 -2.62
CA TYR A 73 6.57 10.30 -1.86
C TYR A 73 6.45 9.93 -0.39
N TYR A 74 5.28 10.13 0.22
CA TYR A 74 5.03 9.68 1.59
C TYR A 74 5.26 8.16 1.73
N GLY A 75 4.74 7.36 0.79
CA GLY A 75 4.96 5.92 0.77
C GLY A 75 6.44 5.52 0.57
N ILE A 76 7.18 6.26 -0.25
CA ILE A 76 8.64 6.05 -0.42
C ILE A 76 9.37 6.37 0.89
N ALA A 77 9.05 7.48 1.54
CA ALA A 77 9.67 7.87 2.81
C ALA A 77 9.53 6.79 3.88
N ILE A 78 8.38 6.11 3.96
CA ILE A 78 8.20 4.95 4.85
C ILE A 78 9.07 3.78 4.41
N ARG A 79 8.96 3.34 3.15
CA ARG A 79 9.62 2.11 2.67
C ARG A 79 11.14 2.21 2.60
N SER A 80 11.68 3.41 2.50
CA SER A 80 13.13 3.66 2.43
C SER A 80 13.79 3.85 3.79
N ASN A 81 13.02 3.88 4.89
CA ASN A 81 13.53 4.08 6.25
C ASN A 81 12.99 3.00 7.21
N LEU A 82 12.99 1.74 6.76
CA LEU A 82 12.65 0.61 7.64
C LEU A 82 13.63 0.57 8.82
N ASP A 83 13.14 0.20 9.99
CA ASP A 83 13.92 0.16 11.24
C ASP A 83 14.53 1.51 11.71
N ASP A 84 14.31 2.62 10.99
CA ASP A 84 14.76 3.98 11.38
C ASP A 84 13.59 4.95 11.52
N LEU A 85 13.04 5.03 12.74
CA LEU A 85 11.91 5.92 13.06
C LEU A 85 12.26 7.40 12.82
N LYS A 86 13.47 7.81 13.18
CA LYS A 86 13.89 9.22 13.10
C LYS A 86 14.11 9.63 11.65
N GLY A 87 14.75 8.76 10.86
CA GLY A 87 14.91 8.91 9.41
C GLY A 87 13.57 8.92 8.69
N MET A 88 12.65 8.01 9.03
CA MET A 88 11.31 7.94 8.47
C MET A 88 10.54 9.25 8.68
N LYS A 89 10.52 9.75 9.92
CA LYS A 89 9.86 11.02 10.27
C LYS A 89 10.48 12.18 9.48
N LYS A 90 11.80 12.31 9.49
CA LYS A 90 12.52 13.35 8.73
C LYS A 90 12.19 13.29 7.24
N ALA A 91 12.21 12.10 6.65
CA ALA A 91 11.92 11.87 5.24
C ALA A 91 10.49 12.26 4.89
N ILE A 92 9.50 11.91 5.72
CA ILE A 92 8.09 12.28 5.52
C ILE A 92 7.95 13.81 5.44
N TYR A 93 8.51 14.56 6.40
CA TYR A 93 8.49 16.03 6.34
C TYR A 93 9.16 16.57 5.09
N ALA A 94 10.31 16.00 4.72
CA ALA A 94 11.04 16.40 3.53
C ALA A 94 10.16 16.31 2.26
N THR A 95 9.26 15.32 2.18
CA THR A 95 8.39 15.17 1.00
C THR A 95 7.43 16.35 0.81
N LEU A 96 6.84 16.89 1.88
CA LEU A 96 5.92 18.03 1.81
C LEU A 96 6.66 19.28 1.35
N PHE A 97 7.75 19.62 2.03
CA PHE A 97 8.53 20.83 1.73
C PHE A 97 9.21 20.76 0.35
N HIS A 98 9.68 19.58 -0.05
CA HIS A 98 10.18 19.35 -1.40
C HIS A 98 9.11 19.60 -2.47
N CYS A 99 7.88 19.12 -2.26
CA CYS A 99 6.78 19.35 -3.20
C CYS A 99 6.29 20.81 -3.18
N ALA A 100 6.40 21.48 -2.03
CA ALA A 100 6.05 22.88 -1.87
C ALA A 100 7.07 23.83 -2.51
N SER A 101 8.33 23.41 -2.65
CA SER A 101 9.43 24.23 -3.15
C SER A 101 9.21 24.67 -4.61
N ASN A 102 9.53 25.93 -4.90
CA ASN A 102 9.55 26.51 -6.24
C ASN A 102 10.71 27.51 -6.40
N ASP A 103 10.84 28.14 -7.56
CA ASP A 103 11.93 29.10 -7.83
C ASP A 103 11.87 30.37 -6.96
N LYS A 104 10.69 30.71 -6.41
CA LYS A 104 10.52 31.87 -5.51
C LYS A 104 10.73 31.50 -4.04
N VAL A 105 10.38 30.26 -3.66
CA VAL A 105 10.42 29.76 -2.29
C VAL A 105 11.11 28.41 -2.28
N VAL A 106 12.40 28.42 -1.95
CA VAL A 106 13.26 27.23 -1.94
C VAL A 106 13.15 26.54 -0.58
N LEU A 107 12.65 25.29 -0.54
CA LEU A 107 12.29 24.57 0.69
C LEU A 107 12.91 23.17 0.76
N HIS A 108 14.19 23.03 0.39
CA HIS A 108 14.89 21.74 0.37
C HIS A 108 15.64 21.42 1.67
N ASP A 109 15.49 22.21 2.74
CA ASP A 109 16.29 22.08 3.98
C ASP A 109 16.13 20.72 4.66
N TYR A 110 14.95 20.11 4.54
CA TYR A 110 14.67 18.79 5.11
C TYR A 110 15.11 17.64 4.20
N CYS A 111 15.43 17.90 2.93
CA CYS A 111 15.89 16.88 2.00
C CYS A 111 17.28 16.36 2.41
N PRO A 112 17.59 15.08 2.15
CA PRO A 112 18.93 14.54 2.43
C PRO A 112 19.98 15.27 1.58
N ASP A 113 21.13 15.54 2.17
CA ASP A 113 22.27 16.12 1.47
C ASP A 113 23.09 15.06 0.72
N GLY A 114 24.02 15.51 -0.12
CA GLY A 114 25.01 14.64 -0.77
C GLY A 114 24.68 14.26 -2.22
N SER A 115 25.69 13.68 -2.88
CA SER A 115 25.66 13.30 -4.30
C SER A 115 24.63 12.22 -4.65
N ASN A 116 24.22 11.43 -3.65
CA ASN A 116 23.22 10.37 -3.79
C ASN A 116 21.83 10.78 -3.28
N SER A 117 21.61 12.07 -3.00
CA SER A 117 20.30 12.56 -2.59
C SER A 117 19.26 12.31 -3.67
N TRP A 118 18.07 11.85 -3.28
CA TRP A 118 16.93 11.77 -4.19
C TRP A 118 16.43 13.16 -4.61
N CYS A 119 16.71 14.19 -3.80
CA CYS A 119 16.40 15.58 -4.13
C CYS A 119 17.43 16.13 -5.12
N GLY A 120 16.96 16.44 -6.34
CA GLY A 120 17.82 16.98 -7.40
C GLY A 120 18.52 18.28 -7.01
N TYR A 121 17.87 19.16 -6.25
CA TYR A 121 18.47 20.41 -5.75
C TYR A 121 19.70 20.15 -4.86
N LYS A 122 19.56 19.25 -3.89
CA LYS A 122 20.65 18.89 -2.97
C LYS A 122 21.78 18.14 -3.69
N ARG A 123 21.40 17.26 -4.63
CA ARG A 123 22.35 16.52 -5.46
C ARG A 123 23.17 17.45 -6.35
N ASP A 124 22.54 18.42 -6.98
CA ASP A 124 23.21 19.43 -7.81
C ASP A 124 24.18 20.27 -6.98
N SER A 125 23.77 20.70 -5.78
CA SER A 125 24.62 21.42 -4.84
C SER A 125 25.86 20.60 -4.45
N ALA A 126 25.71 19.29 -4.22
CA ALA A 126 26.82 18.41 -3.84
C ALA A 126 27.76 18.13 -5.03
N ASN A 127 27.20 17.91 -6.22
CA ASN A 127 27.94 17.58 -7.43
C ASN A 127 28.44 18.82 -8.20
N LYS A 128 28.11 20.03 -7.74
CA LYS A 128 28.40 21.31 -8.41
C LYS A 128 27.85 21.37 -9.84
N THR A 129 26.64 20.85 -10.04
CA THR A 129 25.92 20.88 -11.33
C THR A 129 24.69 21.80 -11.27
N LYS A 130 24.05 22.08 -12.41
CA LYS A 130 22.86 22.94 -12.53
C LYS A 130 21.79 22.30 -13.43
N THR A 131 21.47 21.05 -13.16
CA THR A 131 20.52 20.24 -13.93
C THR A 131 19.09 20.29 -13.38
N PHE A 132 18.93 20.58 -12.10
CA PHE A 132 17.65 20.60 -11.40
C PHE A 132 16.84 21.85 -11.76
N LYS A 133 15.53 21.64 -11.96
CA LYS A 133 14.55 22.70 -12.19
C LYS A 133 13.41 22.51 -11.20
N HIS A 134 12.96 23.59 -10.57
CA HIS A 134 11.80 23.52 -9.70
C HIS A 134 10.51 23.29 -10.49
N GLY A 135 9.52 22.70 -9.81
CA GLY A 135 8.14 22.69 -10.27
C GLY A 135 7.38 23.94 -9.81
N SER A 136 6.07 23.94 -10.03
CA SER A 136 5.15 25.01 -9.62
C SER A 136 5.06 25.23 -8.10
N GLY A 137 5.45 24.24 -7.29
CA GLY A 137 5.31 24.26 -5.83
C GLY A 137 3.86 24.14 -5.37
N LEU A 138 3.61 24.47 -4.10
CA LEU A 138 2.27 24.52 -3.49
C LEU A 138 1.93 25.95 -3.05
N PRO A 139 0.66 26.38 -3.16
CA PRO A 139 0.20 27.62 -2.54
C PRO A 139 0.43 27.60 -1.03
N LYS A 140 0.75 28.75 -0.43
CA LYS A 140 1.07 28.87 1.00
C LYS A 140 -0.05 28.35 1.90
N ASP A 141 -1.29 28.61 1.52
CA ASP A 141 -2.44 28.21 2.32
C ASP A 141 -2.68 26.71 2.28
N ILE A 142 -2.42 26.07 1.13
CA ILE A 142 -2.45 24.60 1.00
C ILE A 142 -1.36 23.98 1.89
N ILE A 143 -0.16 24.56 1.93
CA ILE A 143 0.91 24.10 2.84
C ILE A 143 0.45 24.23 4.30
N ALA A 144 -0.20 25.34 4.67
CA ALA A 144 -0.72 25.57 6.02
C ALA A 144 -1.79 24.54 6.42
N LEU A 145 -2.65 24.14 5.48
CA LEU A 145 -3.65 23.07 5.68
C LEU A 145 -3.02 21.67 5.77
N MET A 146 -1.98 21.41 4.97
CA MET A 146 -1.32 20.10 4.90
C MET A 146 -0.39 19.83 6.08
N LYS A 147 0.25 20.86 6.63
CA LYS A 147 1.26 20.70 7.69
C LYS A 147 0.71 20.00 8.94
N PRO A 148 -0.48 20.33 9.49
CA PRO A 148 -1.08 19.59 10.60
C PRO A 148 -1.37 18.11 10.26
N ILE A 149 -1.77 17.83 9.01
CA ILE A 149 -2.02 16.46 8.56
C ILE A 149 -0.71 15.67 8.54
N TYR A 150 0.35 16.24 7.97
CA TYR A 150 1.69 15.64 7.95
C TYR A 150 2.24 15.43 9.37
N LEU A 151 2.03 16.38 10.28
CA LEU A 151 2.38 16.24 11.70
C LEU A 151 1.71 15.01 12.32
N ARG A 152 0.39 14.89 12.15
CA ARG A 152 -0.38 13.74 12.66
C ARG A 152 0.03 12.42 12.00
N LEU A 153 0.28 12.43 10.69
CA LEU A 153 0.76 11.27 9.93
C LEU A 153 2.23 10.92 10.21
N SER A 154 2.94 11.75 10.97
CA SER A 154 4.32 11.51 11.39
C SER A 154 4.43 11.29 12.91
N ASP A 155 3.31 10.94 13.55
CA ASP A 155 3.25 10.56 14.96
C ASP A 155 4.08 9.29 15.23
N ASP A 156 4.79 9.28 16.35
CA ASP A 156 5.76 8.23 16.64
C ASP A 156 5.07 6.87 16.85
N GLU A 157 3.90 6.83 17.50
CA GLU A 157 3.14 5.60 17.73
C GLU A 157 2.54 5.05 16.43
N LEU A 158 2.19 5.94 15.49
CA LEU A 158 1.76 5.54 14.15
C LEU A 158 2.94 4.98 13.33
N LEU A 159 4.08 5.69 13.31
CA LEU A 159 5.23 5.30 12.49
C LEU A 159 5.94 4.05 13.01
N LYS A 160 5.94 3.78 14.32
CA LYS A 160 6.45 2.52 14.90
C LYS A 160 5.78 1.30 14.27
N LYS A 161 4.48 1.38 13.95
CA LYS A 161 3.73 0.32 13.26
C LYS A 161 4.14 0.14 11.80
N CYS A 162 4.91 1.06 11.23
CA CYS A 162 5.37 1.01 9.85
C CYS A 162 6.81 0.52 9.70
N LEU A 163 7.58 0.45 10.81
CA LEU A 163 9.02 0.12 10.78
C LEU A 163 9.32 -1.24 10.13
N HIS A 164 8.44 -2.21 10.31
CA HIS A 164 8.59 -3.55 9.75
C HIS A 164 8.30 -3.61 8.23
N GLY A 165 7.84 -2.53 7.60
CA GLY A 165 7.67 -2.43 6.14
C GLY A 165 6.64 -3.37 5.52
N LYS A 166 5.72 -3.92 6.32
CA LYS A 166 4.66 -4.82 5.82
C LYS A 166 3.40 -4.01 5.55
N THR A 167 2.67 -4.41 4.51
CA THR A 167 1.36 -3.83 4.19
C THR A 167 0.28 -4.69 4.81
N GLN A 168 -0.74 -4.05 5.38
CA GLN A 168 -1.94 -4.78 5.77
C GLN A 168 -2.66 -5.22 4.49
N ASN A 169 -2.99 -6.51 4.39
CA ASN A 169 -3.79 -7.03 3.28
C ASN A 169 -5.11 -6.24 3.23
N GLN A 170 -5.39 -5.53 2.13
CA GLN A 170 -6.58 -4.66 2.03
C GLN A 170 -7.88 -5.44 2.26
N ASN A 171 -7.92 -6.70 1.82
CA ASN A 171 -9.07 -7.61 1.99
C ASN A 171 -9.24 -8.11 3.43
N GLU A 172 -8.25 -7.89 4.28
CA GLU A 172 -8.27 -8.18 5.72
C GLU A 172 -7.98 -6.91 6.52
N SER A 173 -8.18 -5.74 5.91
CA SER A 173 -8.07 -4.50 6.65
C SER A 173 -9.26 -4.38 7.59
N PHE A 174 -9.03 -3.86 8.80
CA PHE A 174 -10.09 -3.61 9.77
C PHE A 174 -11.26 -2.81 9.15
N ASN A 175 -10.93 -1.81 8.33
CA ASN A 175 -11.91 -1.03 7.58
C ASN A 175 -12.74 -1.86 6.59
N ALA A 176 -12.11 -2.78 5.85
CA ALA A 176 -12.85 -3.67 4.95
C ALA A 176 -13.81 -4.57 5.71
N MET A 177 -13.42 -5.07 6.90
CA MET A 177 -14.31 -5.86 7.75
C MET A 177 -15.52 -5.06 8.24
N ILE A 178 -15.32 -3.80 8.62
CA ILE A 178 -16.43 -2.89 8.96
C ILE A 178 -17.36 -2.76 7.76
N TRP A 179 -16.83 -2.43 6.57
CA TRP A 179 -17.66 -2.14 5.39
C TRP A 179 -18.41 -3.36 4.86
N GLN A 180 -17.92 -4.58 5.11
CA GLN A 180 -18.65 -5.81 4.82
C GLN A 180 -19.90 -6.00 5.69
N ARG A 181 -19.89 -5.46 6.92
CA ARG A 181 -21.00 -5.55 7.88
C ARG A 181 -21.91 -4.33 7.80
N VAL A 182 -21.31 -3.17 7.58
CA VAL A 182 -21.95 -1.87 7.53
C VAL A 182 -21.47 -1.13 6.27
N PRO A 183 -22.09 -1.39 5.11
CA PRO A 183 -21.75 -0.73 3.85
C PRO A 183 -21.89 0.79 3.96
N LYS A 184 -21.06 1.54 3.24
CA LYS A 184 -21.09 3.01 3.27
C LYS A 184 -22.25 3.60 2.47
N GLU A 185 -22.82 2.78 1.60
CA GLU A 185 -23.82 3.15 0.60
C GLU A 185 -25.23 3.09 1.17
N VAL A 186 -25.40 2.53 2.39
CA VAL A 186 -26.70 2.28 3.01
C VAL A 186 -26.74 2.92 4.39
N PHE A 187 -27.78 3.71 4.64
CA PHE A 187 -28.03 4.23 5.98
C PHE A 187 -28.37 3.09 6.94
N VAL A 188 -27.74 3.08 8.12
CA VAL A 188 -28.07 2.18 9.22
C VAL A 188 -28.29 2.96 10.50
N ALA A 189 -29.22 2.49 11.33
CA ALA A 189 -29.44 3.08 12.65
C ALA A 189 -28.23 2.84 13.57
N ARG A 190 -28.03 3.74 14.55
CA ARG A 190 -26.90 3.70 15.49
C ARG A 190 -26.66 2.32 16.14
N PRO A 191 -27.68 1.56 16.61
CA PRO A 191 -27.43 0.25 17.21
C PRO A 191 -26.83 -0.78 16.24
N VAL A 192 -27.22 -0.73 14.96
CA VAL A 192 -26.67 -1.61 13.91
C VAL A 192 -25.22 -1.24 13.60
N LEU A 193 -24.92 0.06 13.56
CA LEU A 193 -23.56 0.56 13.38
C LEU A 193 -22.65 0.11 14.53
N GLU A 194 -23.10 0.26 15.78
CA GLU A 194 -22.36 -0.15 16.97
C GLU A 194 -22.11 -1.67 16.96
N PHE A 195 -23.14 -2.48 16.69
CA PHE A 195 -23.01 -3.93 16.61
C PHE A 195 -22.03 -4.37 15.51
N GLY A 196 -22.20 -3.84 14.28
CA GLY A 196 -21.34 -4.18 13.16
C GLY A 196 -19.87 -3.79 13.40
N LEU A 197 -19.63 -2.68 14.11
CA LEU A 197 -18.30 -2.29 14.53
C LEU A 197 -17.71 -3.25 15.55
N TYR A 198 -18.46 -3.62 16.59
CA TYR A 198 -17.98 -4.57 17.61
C TYR A 198 -17.71 -5.95 17.03
N ASP A 199 -18.58 -6.46 16.15
CA ASP A 199 -18.36 -7.73 15.46
C ASP A 199 -17.12 -7.67 14.56
N ALA A 200 -16.91 -6.57 13.84
CA ALA A 200 -15.70 -6.37 13.03
C ALA A 200 -14.43 -6.39 13.89
N VAL A 201 -14.43 -5.70 15.04
CA VAL A 201 -13.30 -5.67 15.98
C VAL A 201 -13.01 -7.06 16.52
N ALA A 202 -14.03 -7.78 16.96
CA ALA A 202 -13.85 -9.10 17.55
C ALA A 202 -13.33 -10.10 16.51
N HIS A 203 -13.94 -10.14 15.32
CA HIS A 203 -13.49 -11.02 14.24
C HIS A 203 -12.09 -10.63 13.75
N PHE A 204 -11.75 -9.34 13.64
CA PHE A 204 -10.41 -8.92 13.21
C PHE A 204 -9.32 -9.46 14.13
N ASN A 205 -9.59 -9.49 15.44
CA ASN A 205 -8.61 -9.92 16.45
C ASN A 205 -8.59 -11.44 16.67
N GLN A 206 -9.74 -12.11 16.61
CA GLN A 206 -9.89 -13.52 17.02
C GLN A 206 -10.30 -14.45 15.88
N GLY A 207 -10.65 -13.92 14.71
CA GLY A 207 -11.13 -14.70 13.57
C GLY A 207 -12.61 -15.06 13.64
N SER A 208 -13.02 -16.05 12.86
CA SER A 208 -14.40 -16.54 12.80
C SER A 208 -14.83 -17.23 14.10
N ALA A 209 -13.88 -17.71 14.91
CA ALA A 209 -14.14 -18.26 16.24
C ALA A 209 -14.92 -17.32 17.19
N THR A 210 -14.88 -16.00 16.97
CA THR A 210 -15.68 -15.01 17.71
C THR A 210 -17.16 -15.38 17.82
N VAL A 211 -17.76 -15.97 16.78
CA VAL A 211 -19.18 -16.36 16.79
C VAL A 211 -19.46 -17.40 17.88
N VAL A 212 -18.54 -18.35 18.09
CA VAL A 212 -18.66 -19.38 19.12
C VAL A 212 -18.58 -18.76 20.52
N ASP A 213 -17.65 -17.82 20.72
CA ASP A 213 -17.50 -17.14 22.00
C ASP A 213 -18.70 -16.25 22.32
N LEU A 214 -19.30 -15.61 21.31
CA LEU A 214 -20.52 -14.84 21.46
C LEU A 214 -21.69 -15.73 21.89
N TYR A 215 -21.88 -16.87 21.22
CA TYR A 215 -22.91 -17.84 21.59
C TYR A 215 -22.76 -18.31 23.03
N ARG A 216 -21.53 -18.64 23.46
CA ARG A 216 -21.25 -19.02 24.84
C ARG A 216 -21.67 -17.94 25.83
N ARG A 217 -21.39 -16.66 25.55
CA ARG A 217 -21.79 -15.52 26.41
C ARG A 217 -23.31 -15.32 26.45
N LEU A 218 -23.99 -15.61 25.36
CA LEU A 218 -25.46 -15.59 25.26
C LEU A 218 -26.11 -16.85 25.85
N LYS A 219 -25.31 -17.78 26.41
CA LYS A 219 -25.77 -19.09 26.90
C LYS A 219 -26.44 -19.93 25.81
N ILE A 220 -25.94 -19.80 24.59
CA ILE A 220 -26.32 -20.61 23.43
C ILE A 220 -25.18 -21.59 23.16
N ASP A 221 -25.49 -22.88 23.10
CA ASP A 221 -24.49 -23.89 22.76
C ASP A 221 -24.24 -23.88 21.24
N ALA A 222 -22.98 -23.62 20.85
CA ALA A 222 -22.58 -23.73 19.46
C ALA A 222 -22.56 -25.21 19.04
N GLY A 223 -23.40 -25.56 18.06
CA GLY A 223 -23.45 -26.90 17.50
C GLY A 223 -22.13 -27.31 16.82
N LYS A 224 -21.91 -28.63 16.66
CA LYS A 224 -20.71 -29.20 16.03
C LYS A 224 -20.38 -28.54 14.68
N TYR A 225 -21.38 -28.34 13.83
CA TYR A 225 -21.18 -27.74 12.50
C TYR A 225 -20.75 -26.28 12.55
N THR A 226 -21.26 -25.49 13.51
CA THR A 226 -20.82 -24.11 13.73
C THR A 226 -19.36 -24.05 14.12
N ASN A 227 -18.94 -24.90 15.07
CA ASN A 227 -17.55 -24.99 15.50
C ASN A 227 -16.62 -25.37 14.34
N SER A 228 -16.94 -26.47 13.64
CA SER A 228 -16.15 -26.92 12.49
C SER A 228 -16.10 -25.90 11.35
N GLY A 229 -17.21 -25.20 11.08
CA GLY A 229 -17.27 -24.15 10.06
C GLY A 229 -16.38 -22.96 10.40
N CYS A 230 -16.41 -22.48 11.64
CA CYS A 230 -15.56 -21.38 12.09
C CYS A 230 -14.08 -21.75 12.00
N THR A 231 -13.70 -22.96 12.45
CA THR A 231 -12.32 -23.45 12.31
C THR A 231 -11.88 -23.53 10.85
N ALA A 232 -12.71 -24.06 9.96
CA ALA A 232 -12.38 -24.16 8.54
C ALA A 232 -12.17 -22.79 7.88
N LEU A 233 -13.01 -21.80 8.22
CA LEU A 233 -12.88 -20.42 7.73
C LEU A 233 -11.56 -19.80 8.18
N ASP A 234 -11.21 -19.94 9.47
CA ASP A 234 -9.95 -19.40 10.00
C ASP A 234 -8.73 -20.11 9.43
N SER A 235 -8.76 -21.44 9.31
CA SER A 235 -7.68 -22.20 8.65
C SER A 235 -7.49 -21.77 7.19
N GLY A 236 -8.59 -21.59 6.44
CA GLY A 236 -8.53 -21.11 5.06
C GLY A 236 -7.97 -19.70 4.94
N ARG A 237 -8.34 -18.80 5.87
CA ARG A 237 -7.83 -17.43 5.94
C ARG A 237 -6.32 -17.41 6.22
N ILE A 238 -5.87 -18.14 7.24
CA ILE A 238 -4.43 -18.24 7.61
C ILE A 238 -3.63 -18.84 6.45
N TYR A 239 -4.10 -19.96 5.89
CA TYR A 239 -3.46 -20.59 4.73
C TYR A 239 -3.33 -19.61 3.56
N GLY A 240 -4.40 -18.86 3.25
CA GLY A 240 -4.39 -17.85 2.19
C GLY A 240 -3.40 -16.72 2.44
N ALA A 241 -3.27 -16.27 3.69
CA ALA A 241 -2.29 -15.25 4.09
C ALA A 241 -0.85 -15.77 3.96
N GLU A 242 -0.56 -16.93 4.55
CA GLU A 242 0.76 -17.58 4.46
C GLU A 242 1.15 -17.88 3.02
N TYR A 243 0.21 -18.40 2.22
CA TYR A 243 0.40 -18.65 0.79
C TYR A 243 0.84 -17.37 0.06
N LYS A 244 0.15 -16.25 0.31
CA LYS A 244 0.51 -14.95 -0.27
C LYS A 244 1.87 -14.46 0.24
N GLU A 245 2.24 -14.71 1.49
CA GLU A 245 3.53 -14.31 2.04
C GLU A 245 4.73 -15.07 1.45
N ARG A 246 4.51 -16.24 0.84
CA ARG A 246 5.58 -17.01 0.17
C ARG A 246 6.33 -16.14 -0.83
N ASP A 247 7.65 -16.24 -0.85
CA ASP A 247 8.51 -15.40 -1.69
C ASP A 247 8.19 -15.52 -3.18
N ILE A 248 7.79 -16.70 -3.64
CA ILE A 248 7.34 -16.90 -5.02
C ILE A 248 6.11 -16.04 -5.35
N GLN A 249 5.17 -15.89 -4.41
CA GLN A 249 3.98 -15.06 -4.60
C GLN A 249 4.30 -13.56 -4.52
N LYS A 250 5.28 -13.16 -3.70
CA LYS A 250 5.80 -11.79 -3.69
C LYS A 250 6.46 -11.45 -5.04
N LYS A 251 7.32 -12.33 -5.56
CA LYS A 251 7.96 -12.20 -6.89
C LYS A 251 6.91 -12.12 -8.00
N ARG A 252 5.89 -13.00 -7.98
CA ARG A 252 4.75 -12.97 -8.92
C ARG A 252 4.01 -11.64 -8.93
N ARG A 253 3.74 -11.05 -7.76
CA ARG A 253 3.09 -9.73 -7.67
C ARG A 253 3.95 -8.63 -8.27
N LYS A 254 5.24 -8.59 -7.90
CA LYS A 254 6.18 -7.56 -8.39
C LYS A 254 6.29 -7.57 -9.92
N VAL A 255 6.45 -8.76 -10.52
CA VAL A 255 6.57 -8.86 -11.99
C VAL A 255 5.27 -8.47 -12.71
N ARG A 256 4.10 -8.82 -12.15
CA ARG A 256 2.80 -8.42 -12.72
C ARG A 256 2.59 -6.91 -12.68
N CYS A 257 3.02 -6.23 -11.61
CA CYS A 257 2.99 -4.77 -11.55
C CYS A 257 3.88 -4.14 -12.63
N TYR A 258 5.10 -4.64 -12.82
CA TYR A 258 5.97 -4.16 -13.89
C TYR A 258 5.36 -4.42 -15.26
N ALA A 259 4.88 -5.63 -15.52
CA ALA A 259 4.23 -6.01 -16.77
C ALA A 259 3.06 -5.07 -17.10
N ALA A 260 2.17 -4.80 -16.14
CA ALA A 260 1.05 -3.87 -16.33
C ALA A 260 1.52 -2.43 -16.63
N SER A 261 2.53 -1.93 -15.91
CA SER A 261 3.07 -0.58 -16.11
C SER A 261 3.79 -0.39 -17.45
N LEU A 262 4.36 -1.47 -18.00
CA LEU A 262 5.18 -1.46 -19.22
C LEU A 262 4.39 -1.89 -20.47
N ALA A 263 3.23 -2.54 -20.30
CA ALA A 263 2.37 -2.98 -21.38
C ALA A 263 1.98 -1.86 -22.38
N PRO A 264 1.63 -0.62 -21.96
CA PRO A 264 1.33 0.46 -22.92
C PRO A 264 2.51 0.82 -23.83
N ARG A 265 3.74 0.55 -23.38
CA ARG A 265 4.98 0.76 -24.15
C ARG A 265 5.38 -0.46 -24.98
N ARG A 266 4.54 -1.51 -25.02
CA ARG A 266 4.82 -2.79 -25.69
C ARG A 266 6.09 -3.48 -25.17
N ILE A 267 6.40 -3.28 -23.89
CA ILE A 267 7.53 -3.92 -23.21
C ILE A 267 6.98 -5.05 -22.34
N THR A 268 7.50 -6.26 -22.51
CA THR A 268 7.19 -7.41 -21.67
C THR A 268 8.05 -7.39 -20.40
N ALA A 269 7.53 -7.90 -19.30
CA ALA A 269 8.29 -8.07 -18.07
C ALA A 269 8.00 -9.42 -17.44
N ASN A 270 9.02 -10.25 -17.25
CA ASN A 270 8.92 -11.60 -16.74
C ASN A 270 9.99 -11.84 -15.65
N CYS A 271 9.85 -12.94 -14.91
CA CYS A 271 10.80 -13.30 -13.86
C CYS A 271 11.18 -14.78 -13.99
N ILE A 272 12.48 -15.04 -13.92
CA ILE A 272 13.03 -16.40 -13.82
C ILE A 272 13.31 -16.70 -12.35
N ILE A 273 12.95 -17.89 -11.91
CA ILE A 273 13.32 -18.47 -10.64
C ILE A 273 14.29 -19.61 -10.93
N PRO A 274 15.60 -19.40 -10.77
CA PRO A 274 16.58 -20.45 -10.98
C PRO A 274 16.51 -21.48 -9.84
N GLY A 275 16.71 -22.74 -10.18
CA GLY A 275 17.03 -23.80 -9.23
C GLY A 275 18.51 -23.80 -8.87
N LEU A 276 18.97 -24.92 -8.30
CA LEU A 276 20.37 -25.11 -7.96
C LEU A 276 21.26 -25.01 -9.23
N THR A 277 22.00 -23.90 -9.36
CA THR A 277 22.78 -23.55 -10.56
C THR A 277 24.28 -23.50 -10.25
N ASP A 278 25.10 -24.17 -11.06
CA ASP A 278 26.54 -24.32 -10.92
C ASP A 278 27.25 -22.97 -11.02
N THR A 279 27.45 -22.38 -9.86
CA THR A 279 28.06 -21.07 -9.67
C THR A 279 28.96 -21.16 -8.45
N GLU A 280 29.88 -20.21 -8.29
CA GLU A 280 30.70 -20.10 -7.07
C GLU A 280 29.86 -20.03 -5.78
N THR A 281 28.58 -19.67 -5.89
CA THR A 281 27.65 -19.62 -4.76
C THR A 281 27.31 -21.03 -4.24
N ILE A 282 27.29 -22.06 -5.09
CA ILE A 282 27.09 -23.45 -4.65
C ILE A 282 28.25 -23.93 -3.79
N VAL A 283 29.49 -23.59 -4.16
CA VAL A 283 30.69 -23.96 -3.40
C VAL A 283 30.61 -23.38 -1.99
N LYS A 284 30.31 -22.08 -1.89
CA LYS A 284 30.11 -21.40 -0.59
C LYS A 284 28.95 -22.00 0.21
N MET A 285 27.87 -22.39 -0.46
CA MET A 285 26.71 -23.01 0.18
C MET A 285 27.04 -24.41 0.72
N ALA A 286 27.84 -25.19 -0.01
CA ALA A 286 28.33 -26.50 0.43
C ALA A 286 29.23 -26.39 1.67
N GLU A 287 30.11 -25.40 1.70
CA GLU A 287 30.99 -25.10 2.84
C GLU A 287 30.18 -24.73 4.10
N VAL A 288 29.23 -23.81 3.98
CA VAL A 288 28.38 -23.36 5.10
C VAL A 288 27.49 -24.47 5.63
N MET A 289 26.98 -25.33 4.75
CA MET A 289 26.10 -26.44 5.15
C MET A 289 26.86 -27.72 5.54
N HIS A 290 28.19 -27.73 5.43
CA HIS A 290 29.04 -28.91 5.61
C HIS A 290 28.56 -30.12 4.81
N LEU A 291 28.13 -29.91 3.56
CA LEU A 291 27.64 -30.95 2.67
C LEU A 291 28.60 -31.18 1.51
N SER A 292 28.75 -32.43 1.07
CA SER A 292 29.36 -32.72 -0.23
C SER A 292 28.48 -32.19 -1.37
N ARG A 293 29.08 -31.98 -2.53
CA ARG A 293 28.38 -31.52 -3.73
C ARG A 293 27.21 -32.46 -4.08
N GLU A 294 27.41 -33.76 -3.98
CA GLU A 294 26.39 -34.79 -4.25
C GLU A 294 25.22 -34.70 -3.28
N ASN A 295 25.49 -34.52 -1.98
CA ASN A 295 24.45 -34.37 -0.97
C ASN A 295 23.67 -33.07 -1.14
N LEU A 296 24.34 -32.01 -1.59
CA LEU A 296 23.70 -30.74 -1.90
C LEU A 296 22.77 -30.87 -3.11
N ILE A 297 23.15 -31.62 -4.14
CA ILE A 297 22.30 -31.94 -5.29
C ILE A 297 21.12 -32.83 -4.88
N ALA A 298 21.35 -33.85 -4.06
CA ALA A 298 20.29 -34.72 -3.58
C ALA A 298 19.24 -33.96 -2.76
N LYS A 299 19.68 -33.01 -1.92
CA LYS A 299 18.80 -32.22 -1.04
C LYS A 299 18.19 -31.02 -1.74
N HIS A 300 18.94 -30.36 -2.62
CA HIS A 300 18.61 -29.06 -3.22
C HIS A 300 18.43 -29.06 -4.74
N GLY A 301 18.63 -30.19 -5.43
CA GLY A 301 18.38 -30.36 -6.86
C GLY A 301 16.92 -30.67 -7.20
N GLY A 302 16.62 -30.67 -8.49
CA GLY A 302 15.33 -31.13 -9.02
C GLY A 302 15.25 -32.66 -9.12
N PRO A 303 14.06 -33.23 -9.39
CA PRO A 303 13.87 -34.67 -9.58
C PRO A 303 14.72 -35.28 -10.70
N ASN A 304 15.18 -34.48 -11.66
CA ASN A 304 16.14 -34.91 -12.68
C ASN A 304 17.57 -35.13 -12.14
N LYS A 305 17.85 -34.77 -10.88
CA LYS A 305 19.16 -34.88 -10.20
C LYS A 305 20.30 -34.13 -10.89
N LEU A 306 19.98 -33.14 -11.72
CA LEU A 306 20.96 -32.32 -12.41
C LEU A 306 21.17 -30.99 -11.68
N VAL A 307 22.40 -30.48 -11.72
CA VAL A 307 22.70 -29.08 -11.41
C VAL A 307 22.56 -28.30 -12.71
N LEU A 308 21.82 -27.19 -12.66
CA LEU A 308 21.70 -26.30 -13.81
C LEU A 308 23.03 -25.63 -14.10
N GLN A 309 23.36 -25.45 -15.36
CA GLN A 309 24.46 -24.61 -15.76
C GLN A 309 23.98 -23.15 -15.94
N PRO A 310 24.84 -22.14 -15.79
CA PRO A 310 24.46 -20.74 -16.06
C PRO A 310 23.80 -20.54 -17.44
N GLU A 311 24.23 -21.33 -18.42
CA GLU A 311 23.69 -21.36 -19.79
C GLU A 311 22.21 -21.77 -19.82
N ASP A 312 21.76 -22.66 -18.93
CA ASP A 312 20.34 -23.07 -18.85
C ASP A 312 19.45 -21.88 -18.47
N ILE A 313 19.93 -21.05 -17.54
CA ILE A 313 19.25 -19.82 -17.14
C ILE A 313 19.32 -18.80 -18.27
N ALA A 314 20.49 -18.63 -18.91
CA ALA A 314 20.69 -17.71 -20.02
C ALA A 314 19.80 -18.04 -21.21
N ASN A 315 19.63 -19.32 -21.56
CA ASN A 315 18.76 -19.79 -22.63
C ASN A 315 17.29 -19.44 -22.36
N ALA A 316 16.83 -19.61 -21.12
CA ALA A 316 15.48 -19.21 -20.73
C ALA A 316 15.28 -17.68 -20.79
N VAL A 317 16.30 -16.88 -20.41
CA VAL A 317 16.29 -15.43 -20.61
C VAL A 317 16.24 -15.08 -22.10
N GLY A 318 17.08 -15.72 -22.91
CA GLY A 318 17.15 -15.53 -24.36
C GLY A 318 15.81 -15.78 -25.03
N PHE A 319 15.12 -16.87 -24.68
CA PHE A 319 13.75 -17.13 -25.12
C PHE A 319 12.79 -16.01 -24.72
N LEU A 320 12.81 -15.54 -23.47
CA LEU A 320 11.92 -14.47 -23.02
C LEU A 320 12.19 -13.11 -23.70
N CYS A 321 13.42 -12.90 -24.17
CA CYS A 321 13.81 -11.71 -24.94
C CYS A 321 13.52 -11.86 -26.45
N SER A 322 13.13 -13.04 -26.91
CA SER A 322 12.87 -13.33 -28.33
C SER A 322 11.53 -12.75 -28.82
N GLN A 323 11.38 -12.67 -30.14
CA GLN A 323 10.15 -12.17 -30.76
C GLN A 323 8.98 -13.15 -30.62
N GLU A 324 9.29 -14.43 -30.44
CA GLU A 324 8.38 -15.53 -30.21
C GLU A 324 7.69 -15.38 -28.85
N ALA A 325 8.37 -14.79 -27.86
CA ALA A 325 7.85 -14.54 -26.52
C ALA A 325 7.11 -13.19 -26.37
N ARG A 326 6.83 -12.46 -27.46
CA ARG A 326 6.26 -11.09 -27.40
C ARG A 326 4.92 -10.94 -26.66
N PHE A 327 4.19 -12.04 -26.45
CA PHE A 327 2.93 -12.07 -25.69
C PHE A 327 3.06 -12.70 -24.30
N ILE A 328 4.27 -13.11 -23.91
CA ILE A 328 4.55 -13.63 -22.58
C ILE A 328 4.96 -12.46 -21.69
N THR A 329 4.07 -12.00 -20.81
CA THR A 329 4.33 -10.91 -19.86
C THR A 329 3.67 -11.19 -18.52
N GLY A 330 4.30 -10.74 -17.43
CA GLY A 330 3.87 -11.02 -16.06
C GLY A 330 4.09 -12.47 -15.61
N ALA A 331 4.83 -13.26 -16.40
CA ALA A 331 5.10 -14.66 -16.11
C ALA A 331 6.21 -14.81 -15.05
N VAL A 332 6.08 -15.88 -14.26
CA VAL A 332 7.14 -16.37 -13.37
C VAL A 332 7.45 -17.78 -13.80
N ILE A 333 8.64 -17.96 -14.38
CA ILE A 333 9.10 -19.21 -14.98
C ILE A 333 10.15 -19.82 -14.06
N ASN A 334 9.90 -21.05 -13.61
CA ASN A 334 10.88 -21.79 -12.84
C ASN A 334 11.81 -22.51 -13.83
N VAL A 335 13.11 -22.32 -13.64
CA VAL A 335 14.16 -23.01 -14.39
C VAL A 335 14.96 -23.77 -13.36
N ASP A 336 14.35 -24.85 -12.87
CA ASP A 336 14.77 -25.53 -11.63
C ASP A 336 14.81 -27.07 -11.74
N GLY A 337 14.69 -27.61 -12.95
CA GLY A 337 14.62 -29.06 -13.17
C GLY A 337 13.42 -29.75 -12.53
N GLY A 338 12.36 -29.00 -12.18
CA GLY A 338 11.16 -29.50 -11.52
C GLY A 338 11.24 -29.52 -10.00
N ARG A 339 12.26 -28.90 -9.38
CA ARG A 339 12.45 -28.90 -7.93
C ARG A 339 11.21 -28.41 -7.16
N ILE A 340 10.52 -27.39 -7.67
CA ILE A 340 9.33 -26.86 -7.00
C ILE A 340 8.19 -27.91 -6.87
N LEU A 341 8.17 -28.92 -7.74
CA LEU A 341 7.12 -29.95 -7.77
C LEU A 341 7.28 -30.95 -6.63
N THR A 342 8.51 -31.20 -6.19
CA THR A 342 8.81 -32.10 -5.06
C THR A 342 8.67 -31.42 -3.71
N GLY A 343 8.15 -30.18 -3.70
CA GLY A 343 7.61 -29.51 -2.52
C GLY A 343 8.51 -29.56 -1.30
N GLY A 344 9.79 -29.23 -1.43
CA GLY A 344 10.70 -29.08 -0.28
C GLY A 344 10.49 -30.09 0.84
N GLN A 345 10.33 -31.38 0.53
CA GLN A 345 10.45 -32.41 1.56
C GLN A 345 11.93 -32.55 1.88
N ASN A 346 12.35 -31.83 2.91
CA ASN A 346 13.29 -32.25 3.95
C ASN A 346 13.41 -31.15 5.00
#